data_AF-A0A4Q3ENE6-F1
#
_entry.id   AF-A0A4Q3ENE6-F1
#
_cell.length_a   1.000
_cell.length_b   1.000
_cell.length_c   1.000
_cell.angle_alpha   90.00
_cell.angle_beta   90.00
_cell.angle_gamma   90.00
#
_symmetry.space_group_name_H-M   'P 1'
#
loop_
_entity.id
_entity.type
_entity.pdbx_description
1 polymer ?
#
loop_
_entity_poly.entity_id
_entity_poly.type
_entity_poly.pdbx_seq_one_letter_code
_entity_poly.pdbx_strand_id
1 'polypeptide(L)'
;LRNIKDVYKKHAAELNAIDDVTKRSDLLVEYNVIESVENISETSIVQNAWKNGKELHIHGWVYSLETGLIKDLKVSNSNNSKMDNVFRFI
;
A
#
# COMPACT_ATOMS: atom_id res chain seq x y z
N LEU A 1 9.02 -7.59 -2.47
CA LEU A 1 8.51 -6.52 -3.36
C LEU A 1 7.75 -7.18 -4.49
N ARG A 2 6.41 -7.14 -4.45
CA ARG A 2 5.60 -7.53 -5.62
C ARG A 2 5.92 -6.56 -6.77
N ASN A 3 5.93 -7.07 -7.99
CA ASN A 3 6.29 -6.27 -9.15
C ASN A 3 5.17 -5.26 -9.45
N ILE A 4 5.51 -4.05 -9.91
CA ILE A 4 4.53 -3.06 -10.37
C ILE A 4 3.58 -3.62 -11.44
N LYS A 5 4.06 -4.61 -12.21
CA LYS A 5 3.25 -5.36 -13.20
C LYS A 5 2.13 -6.18 -12.57
N ASP A 6 2.32 -6.71 -11.37
CA ASP A 6 1.30 -7.50 -10.68
C ASP A 6 0.20 -6.59 -10.13
N VAL A 7 0.57 -5.41 -9.61
CA VAL A 7 -0.37 -4.36 -9.21
C VAL A 7 -1.21 -3.92 -10.41
N TYR A 8 -0.57 -3.68 -11.56
CA TYR A 8 -1.29 -3.35 -12.79
C TYR A 8 -2.29 -4.43 -13.19
N LYS A 9 -1.89 -5.71 -13.15
CA LYS A 9 -2.79 -6.83 -13.48
C LYS A 9 -3.98 -6.91 -12.53
N LYS A 10 -3.76 -6.70 -11.23
CA LYS A 10 -4.82 -6.71 -10.21
C LYS A 10 -5.86 -5.62 -10.45
N HIS A 11 -5.42 -4.43 -10.86
CA HIS A 11 -6.27 -3.26 -11.11
C HIS A 11 -6.47 -2.93 -12.59
N ALA A 12 -6.28 -3.90 -13.48
CA ALA A 12 -6.24 -3.66 -14.92
C ALA A 12 -7.56 -3.08 -15.45
N ALA A 13 -8.71 -3.52 -14.91
CA ALA A 13 -10.01 -3.02 -15.31
C ALA A 13 -10.18 -1.52 -15.01
N GLU A 14 -9.81 -1.09 -13.80
CA GLU A 14 -9.90 0.31 -13.37
C GLU A 14 -8.89 1.19 -14.12
N LEU A 15 -7.65 0.71 -14.29
CA LEU A 15 -6.59 1.44 -14.99
C LEU A 15 -6.85 1.57 -16.50
N ASN A 16 -7.39 0.52 -17.14
CA ASN A 16 -7.70 0.56 -18.58
C ASN A 16 -8.95 1.38 -18.90
N ALA A 17 -9.79 1.71 -17.92
CA ALA A 17 -10.93 2.60 -18.09
C ALA A 17 -10.54 4.09 -18.16
N ILE A 18 -9.27 4.42 -17.90
CA ILE A 18 -8.73 5.79 -17.93
C ILE A 18 -7.94 5.98 -19.23
N ASP A 19 -8.47 6.83 -20.11
CA ASP A 19 -7.80 7.15 -21.40
C ASP A 19 -6.58 8.07 -21.22
N ASP A 20 -6.59 8.90 -20.16
CA ASP A 20 -5.50 9.82 -19.83
C ASP A 20 -4.33 9.05 -19.20
N VAL A 21 -3.22 8.99 -19.95
CA VAL A 21 -2.02 8.25 -19.55
C VAL A 21 -1.42 8.78 -18.24
N THR A 22 -1.45 10.09 -18.01
CA THR A 22 -0.92 10.71 -16.80
C THR A 22 -1.75 10.29 -15.60
N LYS A 23 -3.08 10.46 -15.68
CA LYS A 23 -4.00 10.04 -14.60
C LYS A 23 -3.91 8.54 -14.31
N ARG A 24 -3.75 7.72 -15.35
CA ARG A 24 -3.56 6.27 -15.19
C ARG A 24 -2.24 5.95 -14.48
N SER A 25 -1.16 6.66 -14.80
CA SER A 25 0.13 6.50 -14.13
C SER A 25 0.05 6.93 -12.66
N ASP A 26 -0.59 8.06 -12.37
CA ASP A 26 -0.79 8.53 -11.00
C ASP A 26 -1.57 7.51 -10.17
N LEU A 27 -2.67 6.98 -10.71
CA LEU A 27 -3.46 5.97 -10.03
C LEU A 27 -2.69 4.65 -9.82
N LEU A 28 -1.84 4.24 -10.78
CA LEU A 28 -0.97 3.08 -10.62
C LEU A 28 0.04 3.28 -9.47
N VAL A 29 0.59 4.48 -9.32
CA VAL A 29 1.47 4.83 -8.19
C VAL A 29 0.70 4.72 -6.88
N GLU A 30 -0.53 5.24 -6.83
CA GLU A 30 -1.39 5.14 -5.64
C GLU A 30 -1.64 3.67 -5.26
N TYR A 31 -2.08 2.82 -6.20
CA TYR A 31 -2.25 1.39 -5.93
C TYR A 31 -0.95 0.72 -5.50
N ASN A 32 0.19 1.08 -6.10
CA ASN A 32 1.46 0.51 -5.72
C ASN A 32 1.83 0.83 -4.26
N VAL A 33 1.55 2.05 -3.79
CA VAL A 33 1.78 2.44 -2.40
C VAL A 33 0.83 1.70 -1.46
N ILE A 34 -0.46 1.59 -1.79
CA ILE A 34 -1.46 0.87 -0.99
C ILE A 34 -1.02 -0.59 -0.79
N GLU A 35 -0.71 -1.29 -1.87
CA GLU A 35 -0.23 -2.67 -1.83
C GLU A 35 1.08 -2.79 -1.06
N SER A 36 1.98 -1.82 -1.20
CA SER A 36 3.27 -1.84 -0.49
C SER A 36 3.07 -1.71 1.02
N VAL A 37 2.15 -0.86 1.48
CA VAL A 37 1.81 -0.75 2.90
C VAL A 37 1.30 -2.08 3.45
N GLU A 38 0.41 -2.77 2.73
CA GLU A 38 -0.07 -4.10 3.10
C GLU A 38 1.07 -5.11 3.16
N ASN A 39 1.88 -5.21 2.10
CA ASN A 39 2.99 -6.16 2.03
C ASN A 39 4.02 -5.94 3.15
N ILE A 40 4.33 -4.68 3.50
CA ILE A 40 5.24 -4.35 4.60
C ILE A 40 4.63 -4.80 5.94
N SER A 41 3.33 -4.55 6.12
CA SER A 41 2.59 -4.95 7.32
C SER A 41 2.59 -6.46 7.56
N GLU A 42 2.59 -7.25 6.48
CA GLU A 42 2.63 -8.70 6.53
C GLU A 42 4.03 -9.27 6.83
N THR A 43 5.10 -8.47 6.78
CA THR A 43 6.44 -8.98 7.03
C THR A 43 6.63 -9.43 8.49
N SER A 44 7.41 -10.49 8.70
CA SER A 44 7.71 -11.01 10.04
C SER A 44 8.31 -9.96 10.96
N ILE A 45 9.09 -9.01 10.43
CA ILE A 45 9.70 -7.92 11.21
C ILE A 45 8.62 -7.03 11.83
N VAL A 46 7.65 -6.58 11.02
CA VAL A 46 6.56 -5.71 11.47
C VAL A 46 5.62 -6.48 12.39
N GLN A 47 5.22 -7.70 12.00
CA GLN A 47 4.35 -8.53 12.83
C GLN A 47 4.98 -8.83 14.20
N ASN A 48 6.27 -9.12 14.25
CA ASN A 48 7.00 -9.33 15.50
C ASN A 48 7.11 -8.05 16.33
N ALA A 49 7.31 -6.89 15.70
CA ALA A 49 7.33 -5.62 16.41
C ALA A 49 5.99 -5.37 17.13
N TRP A 50 4.87 -5.56 16.43
CA TRP A 50 3.54 -5.46 17.03
C TRP A 50 3.26 -6.54 18.09
N LYS A 51 3.68 -7.80 17.87
CA LYS A 51 3.54 -8.88 18.85
C LYS A 51 4.31 -8.60 20.14
N ASN A 52 5.45 -7.94 20.05
CA ASN A 52 6.26 -7.52 21.19
C ASN A 52 5.81 -6.18 21.80
N GLY A 53 4.65 -5.65 21.40
CA GLY A 53 4.09 -4.42 21.97
C GLY A 53 4.83 -3.14 21.56
N LYS A 54 5.67 -3.17 20.51
CA LYS A 54 6.29 -1.95 19.99
C LYS A 54 5.25 -1.10 19.26
N GLU A 55 5.24 0.19 19.57
CA GLU A 55 4.46 1.18 18.84
C GLU A 55 5.10 1.39 17.46
N LEU A 56 4.42 0.92 16.41
CA LEU A 56 4.88 1.01 15.04
C LEU A 56 3.68 1.30 14.14
N HIS A 57 3.81 2.33 13.30
CA HIS A 57 2.78 2.75 12.37
C HIS A 57 3.34 2.77 10.95
N ILE A 58 2.58 2.25 10.01
CA ILE A 58 2.89 2.29 8.58
C ILE A 58 1.83 3.16 7.92
N HIS A 59 2.26 4.17 7.17
CA HIS A 59 1.40 5.12 6.47
C HIS A 59 1.73 5.13 4.97
N GLY A 60 0.70 5.18 4.12
CA GLY A 60 0.84 5.25 2.67
C GLY A 60 0.55 6.65 2.14
N TRP A 61 1.59 7.35 1.68
CA TRP A 61 1.50 8.69 1.09
C TRP A 61 2.10 8.73 -0.31
N VAL A 62 1.58 9.62 -1.15
CA VAL A 62 2.11 9.92 -2.48
C VAL A 62 2.46 11.39 -2.55
N TYR A 63 3.61 11.71 -3.14
CA TYR A 63 4.05 13.08 -3.35
C TYR A 63 4.00 13.43 -4.83
N SER A 64 3.24 14.49 -5.16
CA SER A 64 3.17 15.00 -6.54
C SER A 64 4.29 16.00 -6.77
N LEU A 65 5.19 15.69 -7.71
CA LEU A 65 6.28 16.60 -8.10
C LEU A 65 5.78 17.82 -8.88
N GLU A 66 4.65 17.69 -9.58
CA GLU A 66 4.05 18.77 -10.36
C GLU A 66 3.41 19.82 -9.45
N THR A 67 2.65 19.39 -8.44
CA THR A 67 1.90 20.29 -7.56
C THR A 67 2.62 20.60 -6.25
N GLY A 68 3.65 19.80 -5.91
CA GLY A 68 4.36 19.89 -4.63
C GLY A 68 3.53 19.42 -3.42
N LEU A 69 2.38 18.78 -3.65
CA LEU A 69 1.46 18.35 -2.59
C LEU A 69 1.66 16.88 -2.21
N ILE A 70 1.49 16.59 -0.92
CA ILE A 70 1.38 15.22 -0.41
C ILE A 70 -0.10 14.83 -0.40
N LYS A 71 -0.39 13.70 -1.03
CA LYS A 71 -1.69 13.02 -0.96
C LYS A 71 -1.61 11.89 0.06
N ASP A 72 -2.37 12.01 1.14
CA ASP A 72 -2.59 10.91 2.06
C ASP A 72 -3.60 9.92 1.45
N LEU A 73 -3.17 8.67 1.23
CA LEU A 73 -4.04 7.61 0.68
C LEU A 73 -4.97 7.02 1.74
N LYS A 74 -4.88 7.48 2.99
CA LYS A 74 -5.66 7.00 4.14
C LYS A 74 -5.49 5.50 4.41
N VAL A 75 -4.37 4.94 3.95
CA VAL A 75 -3.96 3.57 4.25
C VAL A 75 -2.95 3.65 5.37
N SER A 76 -3.35 3.15 6.54
CA SER A 76 -2.51 3.16 7.73
C SER A 76 -2.74 1.93 8.59
N ASN A 77 -1.64 1.26 8.96
CA ASN A 77 -1.63 0.08 9.81
C ASN A 77 -0.82 0.35 11.06
N SER A 78 -1.43 0.11 12.22
CA SER A 78 -0.82 0.36 13.54
C SER A 78 -0.75 -0.89 14.42
N ASN A 79 -1.39 -1.98 14.01
CA ASN A 79 -1.37 -3.26 14.72
C ASN A 79 -1.90 -4.41 13.84
N ASN A 80 -1.76 -5.64 14.33
CA ASN A 80 -2.29 -6.86 13.71
C ASN A 80 -3.81 -7.04 13.84
N SER A 81 -4.58 -6.04 14.27
CA SER A 81 -6.04 -6.24 14.50
C SER A 81 -6.87 -6.20 13.21
N LYS A 82 -6.34 -5.60 12.13
CA LYS A 82 -6.98 -5.56 10.81
C LYS A 82 -6.52 -6.67 9.86
N MET A 83 -5.57 -7.51 10.26
CA MET A 83 -5.08 -8.61 9.42
C MET A 83 -5.99 -9.83 9.52
N ASP A 84 -6.38 -10.37 8.37
CA ASP A 84 -7.09 -11.63 8.27
C ASP A 84 -6.34 -12.75 9.00
N ASN A 85 -7.08 -13.65 9.67
CA ASN A 85 -6.49 -14.70 10.51
C ASN A 85 -5.50 -15.61 9.76
N VAL A 86 -5.60 -15.68 8.43
CA VAL A 86 -4.70 -16.44 7.55
C VAL A 86 -3.27 -15.87 7.54
N PHE A 87 -3.11 -14.56 7.77
CA PHE A 87 -1.82 -13.87 7.71
C PHE A 87 -1.20 -13.62 9.09
N ARG A 88 -1.89 -14.01 10.17
CA ARG A 88 -1.39 -13.93 11.54
C ARG A 88 -0.42 -15.10 11.78
N PHE A 89 0.88 -14.81 11.86
CA PHE A 89 1.84 -15.82 12.31
C PHE A 89 1.54 -16.22 13.77
N ILE A 90 1.33 -17.51 14.00
CA ILE A 90 1.22 -18.13 15.32
C ILE A 90 2.57 -18.03 16.05
#